data_AF-M9SAK9-F1
#
_entry.id   AF-M9SAK9-F1
#
_cell.length_a   1.000
_cell.length_b   1.000
_cell.length_c   1.000
_cell.angle_alpha   90.00
_cell.angle_beta   90.00
_cell.angle_gamma   90.00
#
_symmetry.space_group_name_H-M   'P 1'
#
loop_
_entity.id
_entity.type
_entity.pdbx_description
1 polymer ?
#
loop_
_entity_poly.entity_id
_entity_poly.type
_entity_poly.pdbx_seq_one_letter_code
_entity_poly.pdbx_strand_id
1 'polypeptide(L)'
;MGLFKRKPAEEEPKVEAPVLRDGDGWRVCVHYGDMMFDKGEIPYAVDFWTEAVDRFDGSDKAFGSMCQGIADRVVGCCWRESRGGSVCPVNLVARIESEIEVKWPEISKEGSITQKVFDGLMAKMSSCDTVEHVVMIFMDACFCQIGYMGNAPDIREVPVRCGDIIARSADADAAIDMLADPKDRRGMNPRSAHRSILLFREYFSDLRNGVEIALGGKTQKEIDDAVAYWEGHRRERVDHLARGVEEKSQYASATAFGRKQHGRACYIEIADFVEEYFSMDGNVPSR
;
A
#
# COMPACT_ATOMS: atom_id res chain seq x y z
N MET A 1 22.68 11.55 24.42
CA MET A 1 22.56 10.33 25.24
C MET A 1 21.45 9.48 24.63
N GLY A 2 21.82 8.36 24.00
CA GLY A 2 20.96 7.59 23.10
C GLY A 2 19.93 6.73 23.83
N LEU A 3 18.67 6.87 23.44
CA LEU A 3 17.49 6.19 23.97
C LEU A 3 17.10 4.96 23.15
N PHE A 4 18.05 4.24 22.56
CA PHE A 4 17.79 2.93 21.94
C PHE A 4 19.02 2.02 22.06
N LYS A 5 19.21 1.41 23.24
CA LYS A 5 19.89 0.11 23.28
C LYS A 5 18.81 -0.95 23.05
N ARG A 6 18.43 -1.17 21.78
CA ARG A 6 17.80 -2.42 21.38
C ARG A 6 18.81 -3.52 21.75
N LYS A 7 18.38 -4.52 22.52
CA LYS A 7 19.09 -5.80 22.55
C LYS A 7 19.22 -6.26 21.09
N PRO A 8 20.33 -6.89 20.67
CA PRO A 8 20.34 -7.60 19.40
C PRO A 8 19.15 -8.57 19.45
N ALA A 9 18.20 -8.41 18.53
CA ALA A 9 17.25 -9.48 18.31
C ALA A 9 18.09 -10.73 18.00
N GLU A 10 17.82 -11.84 18.68
CA GLU A 10 18.32 -13.13 18.20
C GLU A 10 17.90 -13.22 16.73
N GLU A 11 18.86 -13.44 15.83
CA GLU A 11 18.57 -13.60 14.40
C GLU A 11 17.55 -14.74 14.29
N GLU A 12 16.30 -14.39 14.00
CA GLU A 12 15.28 -15.35 13.67
C GLU A 12 15.83 -16.24 12.54
N PRO A 13 15.63 -17.58 12.62
CA PRO A 13 16.15 -18.47 11.60
C PRO A 13 15.64 -18.01 10.24
N LYS A 14 16.57 -17.63 9.35
CA LYS A 14 16.22 -17.19 7.99
C LYS A 14 15.40 -18.27 7.32
N VAL A 15 14.18 -17.92 6.91
CA VAL A 15 13.37 -18.82 6.10
C VAL A 15 14.07 -18.95 4.74
N GLU A 16 14.58 -20.14 4.43
CA GLU A 16 15.15 -20.41 3.12
C GLU A 16 14.04 -20.44 2.06
N ALA A 17 14.14 -19.51 1.09
CA ALA A 17 13.22 -19.45 -0.04
C ALA A 17 13.49 -20.63 -1.00
N PRO A 18 12.44 -21.25 -1.57
CA PRO A 18 12.59 -22.26 -2.62
C PRO A 18 13.32 -21.72 -3.84
N VAL A 19 14.01 -22.60 -4.56
CA VAL A 19 14.66 -22.25 -5.83
C VAL A 19 13.78 -22.70 -6.99
N LEU A 20 13.39 -21.76 -7.84
CA LEU A 20 12.72 -22.07 -9.11
C LEU A 20 13.72 -22.59 -10.14
N ARG A 21 13.28 -23.56 -10.93
CA ARG A 21 14.04 -24.10 -12.06
C ARG A 21 13.52 -23.55 -13.38
N ASP A 22 14.35 -23.57 -14.43
CA ASP A 22 14.07 -23.03 -15.77
C ASP A 22 12.94 -23.75 -16.54
N GLY A 23 12.23 -24.70 -15.92
CA GLY A 23 11.04 -25.36 -16.50
C GLY A 23 9.84 -25.43 -15.54
N ASP A 24 9.95 -24.82 -14.36
CA ASP A 24 8.83 -24.79 -13.41
C ASP A 24 7.73 -23.87 -13.96
N GLY A 25 6.53 -24.43 -14.17
CA GLY A 25 5.38 -23.67 -14.65
C GLY A 25 4.75 -22.80 -13.55
N TRP A 26 3.87 -21.88 -13.94
CA TRP A 26 3.24 -20.90 -13.04
C TRP A 26 2.62 -21.52 -11.77
N ARG A 27 2.06 -22.74 -11.84
CA ARG A 27 1.47 -23.43 -10.68
C ARG A 27 2.49 -23.74 -9.59
N VAL A 28 3.74 -24.01 -9.95
CA VAL A 28 4.84 -24.22 -8.99
C VAL A 28 5.18 -22.90 -8.32
N CYS A 29 5.25 -21.80 -9.09
CA CYS A 29 5.46 -20.46 -8.55
C CYS A 29 4.35 -20.10 -7.54
N VAL A 30 3.07 -20.35 -7.87
CA VAL A 30 1.96 -20.14 -6.92
C VAL A 30 2.12 -20.98 -5.66
N HIS A 31 2.48 -22.25 -5.79
CA HIS A 31 2.69 -23.13 -4.64
C HIS A 31 3.80 -22.60 -3.71
N TYR A 32 4.92 -22.14 -4.27
CA TYR A 32 6.00 -21.53 -3.49
C TYR A 32 5.58 -20.19 -2.89
N GLY A 33 4.83 -19.37 -3.61
CA GLY A 33 4.27 -18.12 -3.11
C GLY A 33 3.36 -18.36 -1.90
N ASP A 34 2.41 -19.30 -2.01
CA ASP A 34 1.52 -19.70 -0.92
C ASP A 34 2.31 -20.25 0.28
N MET A 35 3.36 -21.05 0.04
CA MET A 35 4.21 -21.55 1.13
C MET A 35 4.98 -20.44 1.84
N MET A 36 5.54 -19.46 1.12
CA MET A 36 6.23 -18.33 1.74
C MET A 36 5.25 -17.43 2.49
N PHE A 37 4.04 -17.25 1.94
CA PHE A 37 2.97 -16.50 2.59
C PHE A 37 2.57 -17.12 3.93
N ASP A 38 2.40 -18.45 3.98
CA ASP A 38 2.06 -19.18 5.21
C ASP A 38 3.17 -19.11 6.28
N LYS A 39 4.41 -18.83 5.87
CA LYS A 39 5.56 -18.59 6.77
C LYS A 39 5.69 -17.12 7.21
N GLY A 40 4.81 -16.23 6.78
CA GLY A 40 4.88 -14.78 7.07
C GLY A 40 5.83 -14.01 6.15
N GLU A 41 6.42 -14.66 5.16
CA GLU A 41 7.42 -14.10 4.25
C GLU A 41 6.75 -13.45 3.03
N ILE A 42 5.99 -12.39 3.28
CA ILE A 42 5.16 -11.72 2.26
C ILE A 42 5.98 -11.20 1.06
N PRO A 43 7.18 -10.59 1.22
CA PRO A 43 7.97 -10.16 0.06
C PRO A 43 8.31 -11.32 -0.89
N TYR A 44 8.76 -12.44 -0.34
CA TYR A 44 9.03 -13.64 -1.15
C TYR A 44 7.77 -14.22 -1.78
N ALA A 45 6.64 -14.19 -1.08
CA ALA A 45 5.37 -14.63 -1.63
C ALA A 45 4.97 -13.79 -2.86
N VAL A 46 5.10 -12.46 -2.76
CA VAL A 46 4.84 -11.53 -3.86
C VAL A 46 5.76 -11.79 -5.05
N ASP A 47 7.06 -12.02 -4.81
CA ASP A 47 8.01 -12.33 -5.89
C ASP A 47 7.59 -13.61 -6.63
N PHE A 48 7.23 -14.67 -5.91
CA PHE A 48 6.77 -15.92 -6.52
C PHE A 48 5.42 -15.78 -7.25
N TRP A 49 4.46 -15.03 -6.69
CA TRP A 49 3.19 -14.78 -7.38
C TRP A 49 3.38 -13.93 -8.63
N THR A 50 4.29 -12.95 -8.61
CA THR A 50 4.65 -12.13 -9.79
C THR A 50 5.30 -13.01 -10.87
N GLU A 51 6.22 -13.90 -10.48
CA GLU A 51 6.80 -14.88 -11.38
C GLU A 51 5.76 -15.85 -11.95
N ALA A 52 4.72 -16.19 -11.19
CA ALA A 52 3.61 -16.99 -11.71
C ALA A 52 2.86 -16.26 -12.84
N VAL A 53 2.72 -14.94 -12.74
CA VAL A 53 2.14 -14.10 -13.81
C VAL A 53 3.04 -14.10 -15.04
N ASP A 54 4.35 -14.00 -14.88
CA ASP A 54 5.30 -14.07 -15.99
C ASP A 54 5.24 -15.42 -16.73
N ARG A 55 5.18 -16.53 -15.99
CA ARG A 55 5.23 -17.89 -16.55
C ARG A 55 3.88 -18.45 -17.00
N PHE A 56 2.80 -17.68 -16.84
CA PHE A 56 1.49 -18.11 -17.34
C PHE A 56 1.51 -18.11 -18.88
N ASP A 57 0.77 -19.03 -19.52
CA ASP A 57 0.78 -19.22 -20.97
C ASP A 57 -0.58 -18.90 -21.63
N GLY A 58 -1.55 -18.39 -20.85
CA GLY A 58 -2.87 -18.03 -21.35
C GLY A 58 -3.87 -19.18 -21.47
N SER A 59 -3.47 -20.44 -21.21
CA SER A 59 -4.30 -21.60 -21.54
C SER A 59 -5.26 -22.05 -20.42
N ASP A 60 -5.02 -21.62 -19.17
CA ASP A 60 -5.69 -22.14 -17.99
C ASP A 60 -6.58 -21.09 -17.28
N LYS A 61 -7.91 -21.30 -17.34
CA LYS A 61 -8.89 -20.41 -16.69
C LYS A 61 -8.77 -20.36 -15.17
N ALA A 62 -8.10 -21.34 -14.54
CA ALA A 62 -7.87 -21.33 -13.09
C ALA A 62 -6.92 -20.20 -12.66
N PHE A 63 -6.13 -19.65 -13.59
CA PHE A 63 -5.19 -18.57 -13.30
C PHE A 63 -5.89 -17.30 -12.81
N GLY A 64 -6.96 -16.86 -13.48
CA GLY A 64 -7.75 -15.71 -13.02
C GLY A 64 -8.29 -15.90 -11.60
N SER A 65 -8.85 -17.07 -11.30
CA SER A 65 -9.30 -17.40 -9.93
C SER A 65 -8.17 -17.38 -8.90
N MET A 66 -6.97 -17.80 -9.29
CA MET A 66 -5.79 -17.72 -8.43
C MET A 66 -5.43 -16.28 -8.11
N CYS A 67 -5.33 -15.41 -9.13
CA CYS A 67 -5.03 -13.99 -8.96
C CYS A 67 -6.04 -13.32 -8.01
N GLN A 68 -7.33 -13.63 -8.18
CA GLN A 68 -8.37 -13.08 -7.31
C GLN A 68 -8.30 -13.61 -5.87
N GLY A 69 -7.89 -14.87 -5.69
CA GLY A 69 -7.67 -15.45 -4.36
C GLY A 69 -6.47 -14.87 -3.61
N ILE A 70 -5.56 -14.12 -4.25
CA ILE A 70 -4.46 -13.44 -3.55
C ILE A 70 -5.03 -12.37 -2.61
N ALA A 71 -6.05 -11.63 -3.04
CA ALA A 71 -6.67 -10.59 -2.22
C ALA A 71 -7.22 -11.17 -0.90
N ASP A 72 -7.97 -12.28 -0.98
CA ASP A 72 -8.55 -12.94 0.21
C ASP A 72 -7.47 -13.44 1.18
N ARG A 73 -6.36 -13.98 0.65
CA ARG A 73 -5.22 -14.40 1.47
C ARG A 73 -4.61 -13.22 2.21
N VAL A 74 -4.33 -12.13 1.49
CA VAL A 74 -3.74 -10.91 2.05
C VAL A 74 -4.63 -10.29 3.13
N VAL A 75 -5.94 -10.16 2.86
CA VAL A 75 -6.92 -9.68 3.86
C VAL A 75 -6.92 -10.57 5.11
N GLY A 76 -6.88 -11.89 4.92
CA GLY A 76 -6.81 -12.85 6.02
C GLY A 76 -5.53 -12.74 6.85
N CYS A 77 -4.39 -12.42 6.22
CA CYS A 77 -3.12 -12.21 6.91
C CYS A 77 -3.12 -10.91 7.72
N CYS A 78 -3.49 -9.79 7.11
CA CYS A 78 -3.61 -8.50 7.82
C CYS A 78 -4.53 -8.61 9.03
N TRP A 79 -5.65 -9.32 8.88
CA TRP A 79 -6.58 -9.58 9.99
C TRP A 79 -5.95 -10.37 11.15
N ARG A 80 -5.03 -11.30 10.88
CA ARG A 80 -4.32 -12.04 11.92
C ARG A 80 -3.23 -11.19 12.57
N GLU A 81 -2.39 -10.54 11.76
CA GLU A 81 -1.22 -9.81 12.23
C GLU A 81 -1.58 -8.52 12.97
N SER A 82 -2.64 -7.83 12.56
CA SER A 82 -3.14 -6.61 13.21
C SER A 82 -3.56 -6.83 14.67
N ARG A 83 -3.98 -8.05 15.04
CA ARG A 83 -4.25 -8.42 16.44
C ARG A 83 -2.99 -8.47 17.30
N GLY A 84 -1.84 -8.70 16.67
CA GLY A 84 -0.52 -8.62 17.30
C GLY A 84 0.04 -7.20 17.36
N GLY A 85 -0.68 -6.19 16.85
CA GLY A 85 -0.19 -4.81 16.74
C GLY A 85 0.79 -4.60 15.58
N SER A 86 0.78 -5.50 14.60
CA SER A 86 1.67 -5.46 13.44
C SER A 86 0.92 -5.12 12.15
N VAL A 87 1.61 -4.41 11.26
CA VAL A 87 1.15 -4.04 9.91
C VAL A 87 1.87 -4.95 8.91
N CYS A 88 1.16 -5.38 7.87
CA CYS A 88 1.71 -6.21 6.81
C CYS A 88 2.29 -5.32 5.67
N PRO A 89 3.33 -5.76 4.94
CA PRO A 89 3.86 -5.07 3.77
C PRO A 89 2.95 -5.21 2.53
N VAL A 90 1.68 -4.82 2.66
CA VAL A 90 0.64 -5.01 1.63
C VAL A 90 0.77 -4.10 0.42
N ASN A 91 1.59 -3.04 0.51
CA ASN A 91 1.94 -2.20 -0.63
C ASN A 91 2.59 -3.00 -1.76
N LEU A 92 3.27 -4.11 -1.44
CA LEU A 92 3.96 -4.97 -2.41
C LEU A 92 2.98 -5.72 -3.33
N VAL A 93 1.72 -5.91 -2.92
CA VAL A 93 0.69 -6.60 -3.72
C VAL A 93 0.42 -5.87 -5.04
N ALA A 94 0.64 -4.56 -5.08
CA ALA A 94 0.50 -3.77 -6.30
C ALA A 94 1.44 -4.21 -7.43
N ARG A 95 2.57 -4.85 -7.12
CA ARG A 95 3.49 -5.43 -8.11
C ARG A 95 2.83 -6.51 -8.94
N ILE A 96 2.05 -7.38 -8.28
CA ILE A 96 1.33 -8.46 -8.91
C ILE A 96 0.25 -7.90 -9.82
N GLU A 97 -0.48 -6.88 -9.34
CA GLU A 97 -1.52 -6.21 -10.12
C GLU A 97 -0.95 -5.53 -11.38
N SER A 98 0.13 -4.76 -11.22
CA SER A 98 0.86 -4.18 -12.36
C SER A 98 1.29 -5.22 -13.38
N GLU A 99 1.83 -6.35 -12.92
CA GLU A 99 2.30 -7.42 -13.80
C GLU A 99 1.14 -8.05 -14.59
N ILE A 100 -0.01 -8.25 -13.93
CA ILE A 100 -1.23 -8.76 -14.58
C ILE A 100 -1.76 -7.75 -15.60
N GLU A 101 -1.79 -6.45 -15.27
CA GLU A 101 -2.23 -5.40 -16.20
C GLU A 101 -1.40 -5.38 -17.48
N VAL A 102 -0.09 -5.58 -17.37
CA VAL A 102 0.85 -5.55 -18.50
C VAL A 102 0.74 -6.81 -19.34
N LYS A 103 0.75 -7.99 -18.72
CA LYS A 103 0.86 -9.27 -19.45
C LYS A 103 -0.48 -9.89 -19.83
N TRP A 104 -1.50 -9.68 -19.00
CA TRP A 104 -2.81 -10.34 -19.11
C TRP A 104 -3.96 -9.34 -18.88
N PRO A 105 -4.09 -8.30 -19.73
CA PRO A 105 -5.06 -7.22 -19.55
C PRO A 105 -6.52 -7.70 -19.53
N GLU A 106 -6.83 -8.84 -20.16
CA GLU A 106 -8.13 -9.49 -20.07
C GLU A 106 -8.46 -10.02 -18.67
N ILE A 107 -7.45 -10.42 -17.90
CA ILE A 107 -7.59 -10.90 -16.52
C ILE A 107 -7.72 -9.71 -15.56
N SER A 108 -6.97 -8.63 -15.81
CA SER A 108 -7.09 -7.37 -15.05
C SER A 108 -8.54 -6.82 -15.05
N LYS A 109 -9.28 -7.01 -16.16
CA LYS A 109 -10.69 -6.61 -16.26
C LYS A 109 -11.63 -7.35 -15.30
N GLU A 110 -11.22 -8.47 -14.70
CA GLU A 110 -12.00 -9.19 -13.69
C GLU A 110 -11.97 -8.51 -12.30
N GLY A 111 -11.13 -7.49 -12.14
CA GLY A 111 -11.11 -6.58 -11.01
C GLY A 111 -9.74 -6.43 -10.36
N SER A 112 -9.54 -5.26 -9.77
CA SER A 112 -8.31 -4.85 -9.07
C SER A 112 -8.09 -5.65 -7.78
N ILE A 113 -6.88 -6.21 -7.64
CA ILE A 113 -6.48 -7.01 -6.46
C ILE A 113 -6.34 -6.08 -5.26
N THR A 114 -5.63 -4.97 -5.41
CA THR A 114 -5.42 -3.96 -4.36
C THR A 114 -6.73 -3.34 -3.91
N GLN A 115 -7.67 -3.06 -4.82
CA GLN A 115 -8.99 -2.58 -4.43
C GLN A 115 -9.78 -3.63 -3.64
N LYS A 116 -9.72 -4.91 -4.04
CA LYS A 116 -10.35 -6.01 -3.29
C LYS A 116 -9.73 -6.17 -1.89
N VAL A 117 -8.42 -6.02 -1.76
CA VAL A 117 -7.75 -6.01 -0.45
C VAL A 117 -8.25 -4.84 0.38
N PHE A 118 -8.24 -3.62 -0.17
CA PHE A 118 -8.73 -2.43 0.52
C PHE A 118 -10.19 -2.59 1.01
N ASP A 119 -11.10 -2.97 0.11
CA ASP A 119 -12.51 -3.17 0.45
C ASP A 119 -12.69 -4.29 1.48
N GLY A 120 -11.94 -5.38 1.34
CA GLY A 120 -11.92 -6.49 2.28
C GLY A 120 -11.48 -6.08 3.68
N LEU A 121 -10.41 -5.27 3.79
CA LEU A 121 -9.93 -4.73 5.07
C LEU A 121 -10.93 -3.75 5.67
N MET A 122 -11.46 -2.82 4.87
CA MET A 122 -12.46 -1.87 5.35
C MET A 122 -13.75 -2.55 5.82
N ALA A 123 -14.16 -3.66 5.19
CA ALA A 123 -15.30 -4.46 5.62
C ALA A 123 -15.09 -5.15 6.99
N LYS A 124 -13.85 -5.27 7.46
CA LYS A 124 -13.53 -5.86 8.76
C LYS A 124 -13.62 -4.87 9.93
N MET A 125 -13.66 -3.56 9.69
CA MET A 125 -13.58 -2.52 10.73
C MET A 125 -14.55 -2.72 11.89
N SER A 126 -15.82 -3.03 11.58
CA SER A 126 -16.85 -3.22 12.61
C SER A 126 -16.70 -4.51 13.40
N SER A 127 -15.82 -5.42 12.97
CA SER A 127 -15.53 -6.68 13.64
C SER A 127 -14.27 -6.60 14.50
N CYS A 128 -13.53 -5.48 14.48
CA CYS A 128 -12.36 -5.29 15.31
C CYS A 128 -12.76 -5.31 16.80
N ASP A 129 -11.89 -5.89 17.61
CA ASP A 129 -12.10 -6.11 19.05
C ASP A 129 -11.37 -5.10 19.93
N THR A 130 -10.41 -4.36 19.38
CA THR A 130 -9.66 -3.32 20.08
C THR A 130 -9.42 -2.10 19.20
N VAL A 131 -9.21 -0.95 19.84
CA VAL A 131 -8.84 0.32 19.19
C VAL A 131 -7.56 0.17 18.36
N GLU A 132 -6.57 -0.55 18.88
CA GLU A 132 -5.30 -0.79 18.20
C GLU A 132 -5.49 -1.63 16.93
N HIS A 133 -6.33 -2.67 16.99
CA HIS A 133 -6.68 -3.50 15.86
C HIS A 133 -7.35 -2.69 14.74
N VAL A 134 -8.26 -1.76 15.06
CA VAL A 134 -8.85 -0.84 14.06
C VAL A 134 -7.77 -0.02 13.35
N VAL A 135 -6.83 0.55 14.11
CA VAL A 135 -5.75 1.38 13.55
C VAL A 135 -4.84 0.54 12.65
N MET A 136 -4.45 -0.66 13.06
CA MET A 136 -3.59 -1.54 12.24
C MET A 136 -4.27 -1.90 10.91
N ILE A 137 -5.54 -2.31 10.93
CA ILE A 137 -6.29 -2.62 9.69
C ILE A 137 -6.41 -1.40 8.78
N PHE A 138 -6.65 -0.22 9.35
CA PHE A 138 -6.73 1.00 8.55
C PHE A 138 -5.39 1.38 7.93
N MET A 139 -4.29 1.17 8.66
CA MET A 139 -2.93 1.36 8.15
C MET A 139 -2.61 0.39 7.01
N ASP A 140 -2.93 -0.90 7.14
CA ASP A 140 -2.80 -1.89 6.05
C ASP A 140 -3.59 -1.41 4.81
N ALA A 141 -4.84 -0.98 4.98
CA ALA A 141 -5.66 -0.49 3.87
C ALA A 141 -5.02 0.74 3.18
N CYS A 142 -4.47 1.67 3.96
CA CYS A 142 -3.76 2.84 3.43
C CYS A 142 -2.48 2.44 2.68
N PHE A 143 -1.66 1.54 3.22
CA PHE A 143 -0.44 1.08 2.56
C PHE A 143 -0.71 0.30 1.29
N CYS A 144 -1.81 -0.47 1.24
CA CYS A 144 -2.23 -1.15 0.02
C CYS A 144 -2.49 -0.16 -1.12
N GLN A 145 -3.22 0.92 -0.82
CA GLN A 145 -3.53 1.98 -1.79
C GLN A 145 -2.30 2.81 -2.17
N ILE A 146 -1.37 3.05 -1.24
CA ILE A 146 -0.06 3.65 -1.56
C ILE A 146 0.70 2.78 -2.58
N GLY A 147 0.68 1.46 -2.40
CA GLY A 147 1.24 0.52 -3.35
C GLY A 147 0.64 0.69 -4.75
N TYR A 148 -0.70 0.72 -4.84
CA TYR A 148 -1.42 0.92 -6.10
C TYR A 148 -1.05 2.26 -6.75
N MET A 149 -1.21 3.37 -6.04
CA MET A 149 -0.96 4.71 -6.58
C MET A 149 0.49 4.92 -7.01
N GLY A 150 1.45 4.32 -6.30
CA GLY A 150 2.85 4.33 -6.69
C GLY A 150 3.14 3.55 -7.98
N ASN A 151 2.24 2.67 -8.40
CA ASN A 151 2.33 1.85 -9.61
C ASN A 151 1.35 2.25 -10.73
N ALA A 152 0.41 3.14 -10.42
CA ALA A 152 -0.67 3.52 -11.33
C ALA A 152 -0.09 4.07 -12.65
N PRO A 153 -0.55 3.55 -13.81
CA PRO A 153 -0.15 4.10 -15.10
C PRO A 153 -0.82 5.45 -15.34
N ASP A 154 -2.02 5.61 -14.78
CA ASP A 154 -2.87 6.76 -14.94
C ASP A 154 -2.94 7.53 -13.63
N ILE A 155 -2.21 8.64 -13.57
CA ILE A 155 -2.19 9.54 -12.42
C ILE A 155 -3.59 10.07 -12.05
N ARG A 156 -4.57 10.04 -12.98
CA ARG A 156 -5.96 10.46 -12.70
C ARG A 156 -6.66 9.52 -11.71
N GLU A 157 -6.15 8.31 -11.51
CA GLU A 157 -6.68 7.38 -10.52
C GLU A 157 -6.26 7.73 -9.09
N VAL A 158 -5.14 8.45 -8.90
CA VAL A 158 -4.61 8.82 -7.58
C VAL A 158 -5.63 9.64 -6.77
N PRO A 159 -6.24 10.73 -7.30
CA PRO A 159 -7.29 11.46 -6.58
C PRO A 159 -8.50 10.61 -6.20
N VAL A 160 -8.87 9.62 -7.04
CA VAL A 160 -10.01 8.72 -6.79
C VAL A 160 -9.70 7.83 -5.58
N ARG A 161 -8.55 7.15 -5.59
CA ARG A 161 -8.11 6.29 -4.48
C ARG A 161 -7.94 7.07 -3.17
N CYS A 162 -7.36 8.27 -3.23
CA CYS A 162 -7.30 9.16 -2.06
C CYS A 162 -8.70 9.49 -1.52
N GLY A 163 -9.65 9.78 -2.41
CA GLY A 163 -11.05 10.04 -2.07
C GLY A 163 -11.70 8.88 -1.31
N ASP A 164 -11.47 7.64 -1.75
CA ASP A 164 -11.97 6.44 -1.09
C ASP A 164 -11.41 6.31 0.33
N ILE A 165 -10.09 6.46 0.52
CA ILE A 165 -9.48 6.40 1.85
C ILE A 165 -10.04 7.48 2.78
N ILE A 166 -10.17 8.72 2.28
CA ILE A 166 -10.71 9.84 3.05
C ILE A 166 -12.15 9.53 3.48
N ALA A 167 -13.00 9.03 2.57
CA ALA A 167 -14.37 8.68 2.90
C ALA A 167 -14.45 7.53 3.92
N ARG A 168 -13.66 6.47 3.70
CA ARG A 168 -13.66 5.25 4.52
C ARG A 168 -13.00 5.43 5.89
N SER A 169 -12.19 6.47 6.08
CA SER A 169 -11.63 6.80 7.39
C SER A 169 -12.69 7.16 8.44
N ALA A 170 -13.90 7.57 8.04
CA ALA A 170 -15.01 7.77 8.96
C ALA A 170 -15.51 6.44 9.58
N ASP A 171 -15.42 5.33 8.84
CA ASP A 171 -15.73 3.99 9.36
C ASP A 171 -14.76 3.60 10.47
N ALA A 172 -13.47 3.92 10.30
CA ALA A 172 -12.45 3.68 11.32
C ALA A 172 -12.67 4.54 12.57
N ASP A 173 -12.99 5.82 12.42
CA ASP A 173 -13.36 6.69 13.55
C ASP A 173 -14.58 6.14 14.31
N ALA A 174 -15.64 5.74 13.59
CA ALA A 174 -16.83 5.16 14.20
C ALA A 174 -16.53 3.85 14.95
N ALA A 175 -15.67 2.99 14.40
CA ALA A 175 -15.25 1.76 15.06
C ALA A 175 -14.44 2.04 16.35
N ILE A 176 -13.56 3.05 16.33
CA ILE A 176 -12.82 3.51 17.53
C ILE A 176 -13.80 3.99 18.60
N ASP A 177 -14.78 4.82 18.23
CA ASP A 177 -15.78 5.36 19.17
C ASP A 177 -16.61 4.24 19.82
N MET A 178 -16.97 3.20 19.07
CA MET A 178 -17.71 2.05 19.61
C MET A 178 -16.89 1.21 20.60
N LEU A 179 -15.58 1.14 20.40
CA LEU A 179 -14.65 0.36 21.22
C LEU A 179 -14.05 1.19 22.38
N ALA A 180 -14.21 2.51 22.36
CA ALA A 180 -13.63 3.39 23.35
C ALA A 180 -14.26 3.17 24.74
N ASP A 181 -13.56 2.46 25.61
CA ASP A 181 -13.85 2.44 27.05
C ASP A 181 -12.92 3.44 27.77
N PRO A 182 -13.44 4.55 28.33
CA PRO A 182 -12.64 5.51 29.09
C PRO A 182 -11.93 4.91 30.32
N LYS A 183 -12.35 3.72 30.76
CA LYS A 183 -11.78 3.01 31.91
C LYS A 183 -10.74 1.96 31.49
N ASP A 184 -10.69 1.55 30.23
CA ASP A 184 -9.65 0.65 29.76
C ASP A 184 -8.33 1.40 29.61
N ARG A 185 -7.32 0.94 30.34
CA ARG A 185 -5.96 1.48 30.29
C ARG A 185 -5.00 0.54 29.56
N ARG A 186 -5.50 -0.56 29.01
CA ARG A 186 -4.75 -1.53 28.22
C ARG A 186 -4.91 -1.18 26.74
N GLY A 187 -3.82 -1.29 25.97
CA GLY A 187 -3.83 -1.01 24.52
C GLY A 187 -3.75 0.48 24.15
N MET A 188 -3.99 0.77 22.87
CA MET A 188 -3.91 2.11 22.31
C MET A 188 -5.03 3.04 22.84
N ASN A 189 -4.65 4.26 23.26
CA ASN A 189 -5.60 5.29 23.67
C ASN A 189 -6.49 5.73 22.48
N PRO A 190 -7.83 5.80 22.62
CA PRO A 190 -8.74 6.26 21.55
C PRO A 190 -8.36 7.60 20.93
N ARG A 191 -7.89 8.58 21.73
CA ARG A 191 -7.43 9.87 21.21
C ARG A 191 -6.20 9.74 20.32
N SER A 192 -5.28 8.84 20.67
CA SER A 192 -4.11 8.55 19.83
C SER A 192 -4.54 7.82 18.56
N ALA A 193 -5.53 6.93 18.64
CA ALA A 193 -6.07 6.22 17.49
C ALA A 193 -6.74 7.17 16.49
N HIS A 194 -7.66 8.02 16.91
CA HIS A 194 -8.25 9.06 16.04
C HIS A 194 -7.18 9.95 15.42
N ARG A 195 -6.13 10.28 16.18
CA ARG A 195 -5.01 11.05 15.65
C ARG A 195 -4.26 10.31 14.54
N SER A 196 -4.06 9.00 14.67
CA SER A 196 -3.48 8.17 13.62
C SER A 196 -4.36 8.15 12.36
N ILE A 197 -5.68 7.95 12.51
CA ILE A 197 -6.62 7.99 11.38
C ILE A 197 -6.60 9.36 10.70
N LEU A 198 -6.65 10.44 11.48
CA LEU A 198 -6.60 11.81 10.97
C LEU A 198 -5.30 12.09 10.19
N LEU A 199 -4.17 11.56 10.65
CA LEU A 199 -2.88 11.75 9.98
C LEU A 199 -2.89 11.23 8.56
N PHE A 200 -3.35 9.99 8.36
CA PHE A 200 -3.51 9.42 7.04
C PHE A 200 -4.55 10.18 6.22
N ARG A 201 -5.72 10.53 6.81
CA ARG A 201 -6.74 11.33 6.13
C ARG A 201 -6.18 12.65 5.60
N GLU A 202 -5.41 13.37 6.41
CA GLU A 202 -4.77 14.62 6.00
C GLU A 202 -3.71 14.39 4.92
N TYR A 203 -2.87 13.36 5.06
CA TYR A 203 -1.88 13.02 4.03
C TYR A 203 -2.54 12.74 2.67
N PHE A 204 -3.56 11.89 2.62
CA PHE A 204 -4.26 11.59 1.36
C PHE A 204 -5.05 12.79 0.83
N SER A 205 -5.53 13.69 1.70
CA SER A 205 -6.10 14.96 1.27
C SER A 205 -5.05 15.85 0.61
N ASP A 206 -3.85 15.95 1.20
CA ASP A 206 -2.75 16.74 0.65
C ASP A 206 -2.26 16.16 -0.69
N LEU A 207 -2.12 14.83 -0.78
CA LEU A 207 -1.75 14.11 -2.01
C LEU A 207 -2.79 14.32 -3.12
N ARG A 208 -4.08 14.14 -2.80
CA ARG A 208 -5.19 14.39 -3.73
C ARG A 208 -5.13 15.81 -4.30
N ASN A 209 -5.02 16.80 -3.42
CA ASN A 209 -4.95 18.20 -3.83
C ASN A 209 -3.71 18.47 -4.69
N GLY A 210 -2.55 17.93 -4.32
CA GLY A 210 -1.30 18.06 -5.08
C GLY A 210 -1.43 17.53 -6.52
N VAL A 211 -2.03 16.36 -6.67
CA VAL A 211 -2.28 15.76 -7.99
C VAL A 211 -3.33 16.53 -8.79
N GLU A 212 -4.46 16.91 -8.18
CA GLU A 212 -5.51 17.69 -8.85
C GLU A 212 -5.01 19.06 -9.34
N ILE A 213 -4.17 19.74 -8.56
CA ILE A 213 -3.53 21.00 -8.96
C ILE A 213 -2.62 20.78 -10.18
N ALA A 214 -1.80 19.73 -10.16
CA ALA A 214 -0.90 19.43 -11.27
C ALA A 214 -1.67 19.08 -12.54
N LEU A 215 -2.74 18.29 -12.44
CA LEU A 215 -3.63 17.98 -13.56
C LEU A 215 -4.29 19.24 -14.12
N GLY A 216 -4.77 20.15 -13.25
CA GLY A 216 -5.34 21.42 -13.67
C GLY A 216 -4.34 22.36 -14.36
N GLY A 217 -3.04 22.16 -14.15
CA GLY A 217 -1.95 22.87 -14.82
C GLY A 217 -1.50 22.27 -16.15
N LYS A 218 -2.09 21.16 -16.59
CA LYS A 218 -1.71 20.41 -17.80
C LYS A 218 -2.85 20.38 -18.81
N THR A 219 -2.50 20.32 -20.09
CA THR A 219 -3.48 20.05 -21.15
C THR A 219 -3.88 18.57 -21.16
N GLN A 220 -5.08 18.27 -21.66
CA GLN A 220 -5.54 16.89 -21.80
C GLN A 220 -4.55 16.02 -22.59
N LYS A 221 -3.97 16.58 -23.65
CA LYS A 221 -2.96 15.90 -24.46
C LYS A 221 -1.70 15.56 -23.65
N GLU A 222 -1.17 16.49 -22.86
CA GLU A 222 0.01 16.21 -22.01
C GLU A 222 -0.27 15.09 -21.00
N ILE A 223 -1.49 15.05 -20.45
CA ILE A 223 -1.90 13.98 -19.52
C ILE A 223 -1.97 12.65 -20.27
N ASP A 224 -2.67 12.59 -21.41
CA ASP A 224 -2.82 11.35 -22.17
C ASP A 224 -1.48 10.84 -22.73
N ASP A 225 -0.59 11.73 -23.16
CA ASP A 225 0.77 11.39 -23.60
C ASP A 225 1.59 10.79 -22.43
N ALA A 226 1.46 11.35 -21.21
CA ALA A 226 2.13 10.82 -20.01
C ALA A 226 1.57 9.45 -19.60
N VAL A 227 0.25 9.27 -19.63
CA VAL A 227 -0.41 7.99 -19.35
C VAL A 227 0.07 6.92 -20.32
N ALA A 228 0.04 7.21 -21.63
CA ALA A 228 0.50 6.28 -22.66
C ALA A 228 1.99 5.93 -22.50
N TYR A 229 2.83 6.89 -22.07
CA TYR A 229 4.22 6.62 -21.74
C TYR A 229 4.33 5.59 -20.60
N TRP A 230 3.63 5.81 -19.47
CA TRP A 230 3.73 4.94 -18.30
C TRP A 230 3.07 3.57 -18.48
N GLU A 231 2.06 3.45 -19.33
CA GLU A 231 1.52 2.15 -19.74
C GLU A 231 2.61 1.25 -20.37
N GLY A 232 3.54 1.83 -21.15
CA GLY A 232 4.66 1.12 -21.77
C GLY A 232 5.96 1.07 -20.96
N HIS A 233 6.10 1.90 -19.92
CA HIS A 233 7.33 2.07 -19.14
C HIS A 233 7.07 2.01 -17.64
N ARG A 234 6.31 0.99 -17.19
CA ARG A 234 5.92 0.84 -15.78
C ARG A 234 7.12 0.91 -14.85
N ARG A 235 7.01 1.76 -13.82
CA ARG A 235 8.01 1.96 -12.76
C ARG A 235 7.32 2.25 -11.44
N GLU A 236 7.84 1.67 -10.38
CA GLU A 236 7.42 1.96 -9.02
C GLU A 236 7.86 3.36 -8.58
N ARG A 237 6.91 4.15 -8.08
CA ARG A 237 7.11 5.46 -7.44
C ARG A 237 6.63 5.48 -5.98
N VAL A 238 6.55 4.29 -5.37
CA VAL A 238 6.02 4.08 -4.01
C VAL A 238 6.86 4.81 -2.94
N ASP A 239 8.17 4.95 -3.17
CA ASP A 239 9.10 5.54 -2.19
C ASP A 239 8.80 6.99 -1.85
N HIS A 240 8.37 7.80 -2.83
CA HIS A 240 7.94 9.18 -2.57
C HIS A 240 6.70 9.22 -1.67
N LEU A 241 5.73 8.34 -1.94
CA LEU A 241 4.52 8.26 -1.14
C LEU A 241 4.80 7.78 0.29
N ALA A 242 5.64 6.75 0.44
CA ALA A 242 6.05 6.23 1.74
C ALA A 242 6.79 7.29 2.57
N ARG A 243 7.75 8.01 1.97
CA ARG A 243 8.45 9.13 2.62
C ARG A 243 7.50 10.26 3.00
N GLY A 244 6.55 10.60 2.14
CA GLY A 244 5.53 11.60 2.45
C GLY A 244 4.69 11.26 3.68
N VAL A 245 4.26 9.99 3.82
CA VAL A 245 3.56 9.50 5.02
C VAL A 245 4.45 9.57 6.25
N GLU A 246 5.72 9.16 6.13
CA GLU A 246 6.68 9.24 7.23
C GLU A 246 6.88 10.68 7.71
N GLU A 247 7.08 11.62 6.79
CA GLU A 247 7.20 13.05 7.12
C GLU A 247 5.93 13.59 7.78
N LYS A 248 4.73 13.16 7.34
CA LYS A 248 3.47 13.51 8.02
C LYS A 248 3.40 12.92 9.44
N SER A 249 3.91 11.71 9.65
CA SER A 249 4.04 11.09 10.96
C SER A 249 4.98 11.87 11.88
N GLN A 250 6.16 12.22 11.37
CA GLN A 250 7.14 13.01 12.11
C GLN A 250 6.58 14.41 12.43
N TYR A 251 5.85 15.04 11.49
CA TYR A 251 5.12 16.28 11.71
C TYR A 251 4.19 16.20 12.93
N ALA A 252 3.39 15.13 13.05
CA ALA A 252 2.48 14.98 14.18
C ALA A 252 3.24 14.87 15.51
N SER A 253 4.42 14.26 15.54
CA SER A 253 5.19 14.07 16.76
C SER A 253 6.13 15.24 17.12
N ALA A 254 6.36 16.19 16.21
CA ALA A 254 7.40 17.21 16.34
C ALA A 254 7.04 18.45 17.19
N THR A 255 8.10 19.14 17.64
CA THR A 255 8.04 20.50 18.22
C THR A 255 7.61 21.53 17.16
N ALA A 256 7.29 22.78 17.55
CA ALA A 256 6.80 23.79 16.61
C ALA A 256 7.74 24.06 15.42
N PHE A 257 9.06 24.07 15.65
CA PHE A 257 10.05 24.21 14.57
C PHE A 257 10.10 22.96 13.67
N GLY A 258 10.16 21.77 14.28
CA GLY A 258 10.16 20.50 13.53
C GLY A 258 8.89 20.31 12.70
N ARG A 259 7.72 20.74 13.18
CA ARG A 259 6.47 20.73 12.40
C ARG A 259 6.59 21.51 11.10
N LYS A 260 7.23 22.68 11.09
CA LYS A 260 7.40 23.43 9.85
C LYS A 260 8.31 22.69 8.85
N GLN A 261 9.35 22.03 9.35
CA GLN A 261 10.29 21.26 8.53
C GLN A 261 9.62 20.03 7.92
N HIS A 262 9.04 19.16 8.74
CA HIS A 262 8.40 17.92 8.28
C HIS A 262 7.18 18.18 7.40
N GLY A 263 6.39 19.21 7.72
CA GLY A 263 5.28 19.61 6.85
C GLY A 263 5.76 20.01 5.46
N ARG A 264 6.86 20.78 5.36
CA ARG A 264 7.46 21.13 4.07
C ARG A 264 8.02 19.90 3.34
N ALA A 265 8.70 19.01 4.04
CA ALA A 265 9.26 17.79 3.46
C ALA A 265 8.16 16.88 2.88
N CYS A 266 7.04 16.70 3.60
CA CYS A 266 5.87 15.98 3.10
C CYS A 266 5.35 16.55 1.78
N TYR A 267 5.23 17.89 1.65
CA TYR A 267 4.81 18.51 0.39
C TYR A 267 5.83 18.36 -0.73
N ILE A 268 7.13 18.34 -0.41
CA ILE A 268 8.18 18.09 -1.39
C ILE A 268 8.05 16.67 -1.93
N GLU A 269 7.87 15.66 -1.09
CA GLU A 269 7.73 14.27 -1.55
C GLU A 269 6.48 14.07 -2.43
N ILE A 270 5.36 14.76 -2.11
CA ILE A 270 4.17 14.75 -2.98
C ILE A 270 4.46 15.44 -4.32
N ALA A 271 5.17 16.57 -4.31
CA ALA A 271 5.55 17.26 -5.54
C ALA A 271 6.50 16.40 -6.39
N ASP A 272 7.51 15.79 -5.79
CA ASP A 272 8.48 14.93 -6.47
C ASP A 272 7.79 13.71 -7.11
N PHE A 273 6.82 13.08 -6.42
CA PHE A 273 5.99 12.01 -6.99
C PHE A 273 5.28 12.45 -8.29
N VAL A 274 4.68 13.64 -8.27
CA VAL A 274 3.95 14.19 -9.42
C VAL A 274 4.90 14.65 -10.52
N GLU A 275 6.00 15.31 -10.17
CA GLU A 275 7.01 15.76 -11.12
C GLU A 275 7.68 14.58 -11.81
N GLU A 276 8.03 13.52 -11.07
CA GLU A 276 8.58 12.29 -11.65
C GLU A 276 7.62 11.72 -12.70
N TYR A 277 6.32 11.66 -12.41
CA TYR A 277 5.30 11.19 -13.35
C TYR A 277 5.28 12.01 -14.64
N PHE A 278 5.29 13.35 -14.57
CA PHE A 278 5.26 14.17 -15.79
C PHE A 278 6.62 14.36 -16.47
N SER A 279 7.72 13.99 -15.81
CA SER A 279 9.07 14.07 -16.39
C SER A 279 9.35 12.99 -17.43
N MET A 280 8.64 11.85 -17.37
CA MET A 280 8.73 10.69 -18.29
C MET A 280 10.15 10.12 -18.54
N ASP A 281 11.20 10.60 -17.87
CA ASP A 281 12.59 10.18 -18.15
C ASP A 281 13.33 9.66 -16.92
N GLY A 282 12.70 9.66 -15.74
CA GLY A 282 13.38 9.29 -14.49
C GLY A 282 14.55 10.20 -14.10
N ASN A 283 14.87 11.22 -14.90
CA ASN A 283 15.77 12.32 -14.56
C ASN A 283 15.03 13.34 -13.72
N VAL A 284 14.72 12.96 -12.48
CA VAL A 284 14.51 13.95 -11.43
C VAL A 284 15.87 14.63 -11.20
N PRO A 285 16.02 15.96 -11.40
CA PRO A 285 17.28 16.62 -11.11
C PRO A 285 17.60 16.41 -9.64
N SER A 286 18.70 15.73 -9.34
CA SER A 286 19.25 15.68 -7.99
C SER A 286 19.49 17.12 -7.52
N ARG A 287 18.71 17.55 -6.54
CA ARG A 287 18.94 18.79 -5.80
C ARG A 287 19.46 18.48 -4.42
#